data_AF-A0A7W7QK63-F1
#
_entry.id   AF-A0A7W7QK63-F1
#
_cell.length_a   1.000
_cell.length_b   1.000
_cell.length_c   1.000
_cell.angle_alpha   90.00
_cell.angle_beta   90.00
_cell.angle_gamma   90.00
#
_symmetry.space_group_name_H-M   'P 1'
#
loop_
_entity.id
_entity.type
_entity.pdbx_description
1 polymer ?
#
loop_
_entity_poly.entity_id
_entity_poly.type
_entity_poly.pdbx_seq_one_letter_code
_entity_poly.pdbx_strand_id
1 'polypeptide(L)'
;MTTTERVHGRASTYNTGCRCEPCTTAVRERLRATRVRLRQRAVDHPELVPHGTSGAYHNWGCRCVVCKSAQSARQYRARRDTPATD
;
A
#
# COMPACT_ATOMS: atom_id res chain seq x y z
N MET A 1 -4.51 -11.94 -38.40
CA MET A 1 -3.80 -11.72 -37.12
C MET A 1 -4.85 -11.34 -36.10
N THR A 2 -5.22 -12.25 -35.20
CA THR A 2 -6.19 -11.95 -34.13
C THR A 2 -5.46 -11.21 -33.02
N THR A 3 -5.68 -9.90 -32.93
CA THR A 3 -5.20 -9.09 -31.80
C THR A 3 -5.88 -9.60 -30.55
N THR A 4 -5.17 -10.33 -29.70
CA THR A 4 -5.71 -10.73 -28.38
C THR A 4 -6.02 -9.47 -27.59
N GLU A 5 -7.31 -9.16 -27.46
CA GLU A 5 -7.75 -8.01 -26.69
C GLU A 5 -7.29 -8.14 -25.24
N ARG A 6 -6.62 -7.10 -24.75
CA ARG A 6 -6.14 -7.06 -23.37
C ARG A 6 -7.34 -6.92 -22.43
N VAL A 7 -7.51 -7.88 -21.52
CA VAL A 7 -8.58 -7.81 -20.50
C VAL A 7 -8.26 -6.71 -19.47
N HIS A 8 -9.08 -5.67 -19.43
CA HIS A 8 -9.02 -4.59 -18.44
C HIS A 8 -9.78 -4.94 -17.15
N GLY A 9 -9.68 -4.11 -16.11
CA GLY A 9 -10.39 -4.33 -14.85
C GLY A 9 -9.74 -5.36 -13.92
N ARG A 10 -8.46 -5.71 -14.15
CA ARG A 10 -7.69 -6.63 -13.30
C ARG A 10 -6.44 -5.94 -12.77
N ALA A 11 -6.06 -6.30 -11.55
CA ALA A 11 -4.83 -5.80 -10.94
C ALA A 11 -3.57 -6.23 -11.69
N SER A 12 -3.59 -7.40 -12.36
CA SER A 12 -2.50 -7.85 -13.24
C SER A 12 -2.30 -6.91 -14.43
N THR A 13 -3.38 -6.47 -15.06
CA THR A 13 -3.35 -5.54 -16.19
C THR A 13 -2.85 -4.15 -15.77
N TYR A 14 -3.19 -3.72 -14.55
CA TYR A 14 -2.58 -2.52 -13.96
C TYR A 14 -1.06 -2.70 -13.78
N ASN A 15 -0.63 -3.84 -13.24
CA ASN A 15 0.79 -4.10 -13.01
C ASN A 15 1.61 -4.10 -14.31
N THR A 16 1.01 -4.49 -15.45
CA THR A 16 1.66 -4.42 -16.78
C THR A 16 1.58 -3.04 -17.45
N GLY A 17 1.16 -1.99 -16.73
CA GLY A 17 1.23 -0.60 -17.19
C GLY A 17 -0.09 0.06 -17.54
N CYS A 18 -1.22 -0.65 -17.55
CA CYS A 18 -2.51 0.00 -17.80
C CYS A 18 -2.91 0.90 -16.62
N ARG A 19 -3.49 2.08 -16.91
CA ARG A 19 -3.92 3.06 -15.91
C ARG A 19 -5.38 3.50 -16.06
N CYS A 20 -6.15 2.82 -16.92
CA CYS A 20 -7.58 3.12 -17.09
C CYS A 20 -8.34 2.89 -15.77
N GLU A 21 -9.49 3.55 -15.61
CA GLU A 21 -10.24 3.53 -14.36
C GLU A 21 -10.59 2.12 -13.88
N PRO A 22 -11.06 1.17 -14.72
CA PRO A 22 -11.32 -0.20 -14.28
C PRO A 22 -10.09 -0.88 -13.65
N CYS A 23 -8.91 -0.71 -14.23
CA CYS A 23 -7.66 -1.28 -13.73
C CYS A 23 -7.23 -0.61 -12.41
N THR A 24 -7.39 0.70 -12.31
CA THR A 24 -7.09 1.47 -11.10
C THR A 24 -8.04 1.09 -9.95
N THR A 25 -9.34 0.97 -10.21
CA THR A 25 -10.35 0.51 -9.25
C THR A 25 -10.04 -0.91 -8.77
N ALA A 26 -9.74 -1.84 -9.68
CA ALA A 26 -9.39 -3.21 -9.31
C ALA A 26 -8.18 -3.29 -8.34
N VAL A 27 -7.16 -2.45 -8.54
CA VAL A 27 -6.02 -2.38 -7.60
C VAL A 27 -6.43 -1.74 -6.28
N ARG A 28 -7.21 -0.66 -6.28
CA ARG A 28 -7.69 -0.01 -5.05
C ARG A 28 -8.51 -0.99 -4.20
N GLU A 29 -9.41 -1.74 -4.80
CA GLU A 29 -10.22 -2.76 -4.13
C GLU A 29 -9.34 -3.87 -3.55
N ARG A 30 -8.41 -4.41 -4.34
CA ARG A 30 -7.44 -5.41 -3.87
C ARG A 30 -6.65 -4.90 -2.67
N LEU A 31 -6.11 -3.68 -2.74
CA LEU A 31 -5.33 -3.09 -1.65
C LEU A 31 -6.18 -2.85 -0.40
N ARG A 32 -7.44 -2.42 -0.55
CA ARG A 32 -8.39 -2.30 0.56
C ARG A 32 -8.62 -3.66 1.22
N ALA A 33 -8.89 -4.69 0.45
CA ALA A 33 -9.08 -6.05 0.95
C ALA A 33 -7.81 -6.57 1.68
N THR A 34 -6.62 -6.33 1.13
CA THR A 34 -5.35 -6.68 1.80
C THR A 34 -5.21 -5.98 3.15
N ARG A 35 -5.49 -4.66 3.24
CA ARG A 35 -5.40 -3.92 4.50
C ARG A 35 -6.38 -4.44 5.55
N VAL A 36 -7.61 -4.78 5.16
CA VAL A 36 -8.59 -5.37 6.08
C VAL A 36 -8.05 -6.69 6.65
N ARG A 37 -7.57 -7.59 5.78
CA ARG A 37 -7.01 -8.88 6.19
C ARG A 37 -5.79 -8.73 7.11
N LEU A 38 -4.86 -7.84 6.76
CA LEU A 38 -3.66 -7.62 7.57
C LEU A 38 -3.98 -7.00 8.94
N ARG A 39 -4.96 -6.11 9.02
CA ARG A 39 -5.42 -5.55 10.30
C ARG A 39 -6.08 -6.62 11.16
N GLN A 40 -6.92 -7.48 10.57
CA GLN A 40 -7.50 -8.60 11.30
C GLN A 40 -6.41 -9.56 11.80
N ARG A 41 -5.46 -9.93 10.93
CA ARG A 41 -4.31 -10.75 11.31
C ARG A 41 -3.47 -10.11 12.43
N ALA A 42 -3.35 -8.79 12.47
CA ALA A 42 -2.64 -8.09 13.56
C ALA A 42 -3.35 -8.21 14.91
N VAL A 43 -4.68 -8.35 14.91
CA VAL A 43 -5.49 -8.59 16.11
C VAL A 43 -5.31 -10.04 16.56
N ASP A 44 -5.44 -10.98 15.63
CA ASP A 44 -5.39 -12.42 15.93
C ASP A 44 -3.96 -12.88 16.27
N HIS A 45 -2.96 -12.29 15.62
CA HIS A 45 -1.55 -12.66 15.65
C HIS A 45 -0.64 -11.42 15.72
N PRO A 46 -0.63 -10.70 16.87
CA PRO A 46 0.15 -9.48 17.03
C PRO A 46 1.66 -9.69 16.84
N GLU A 47 2.18 -10.88 17.14
CA GLU A 47 3.58 -11.27 16.98
C GLU A 47 4.07 -11.27 15.53
N LEU A 48 3.15 -11.36 14.56
CA LEU A 48 3.47 -11.38 13.14
C LEU A 48 3.57 -9.98 12.52
N VAL A 49 3.24 -8.94 13.28
CA VAL A 49 3.28 -7.57 12.79
C VAL A 49 4.76 -7.14 12.60
N PRO A 50 5.16 -6.70 11.39
CA PRO A 50 6.54 -6.29 11.12
C PRO A 50 6.83 -4.88 11.68
N HIS A 51 6.88 -4.76 13.00
CA HIS A 51 7.03 -3.49 13.73
C HIS A 51 8.22 -2.65 13.26
N GLY A 52 8.13 -1.34 13.45
CA GLY A 52 9.20 -0.39 13.06
C GLY A 52 9.27 -0.13 11.56
N THR A 53 8.34 -0.66 10.76
CA THR A 53 8.26 -0.39 9.32
C THR A 53 7.09 0.55 8.98
N SER A 54 7.21 1.29 7.88
CA SER A 54 6.07 2.05 7.34
C SER A 54 4.90 1.14 6.96
N GLY A 55 5.19 -0.10 6.53
CA GLY A 55 4.18 -1.11 6.20
C GLY A 55 3.35 -1.52 7.42
N ALA A 56 3.98 -1.74 8.58
CA ALA A 56 3.26 -2.03 9.81
C ALA A 56 2.33 -0.89 10.23
N TYR A 57 2.74 0.37 10.05
CA TYR A 57 1.89 1.52 10.34
C TYR A 57 0.69 1.63 9.39
N HIS A 58 0.92 1.63 8.08
CA HIS A 58 -0.14 1.91 7.08
C HIS A 58 -1.01 0.70 6.76
N ASN A 59 -0.41 -0.48 6.59
CA ASN A 59 -1.11 -1.67 6.12
C ASN A 59 -1.64 -2.53 7.27
N TRP A 60 -0.82 -2.76 8.30
CA TRP A 60 -1.19 -3.58 9.45
C TRP A 60 -1.91 -2.78 10.55
N GLY A 61 -1.88 -1.44 10.49
CA GLY A 61 -2.59 -0.59 11.44
C GLY A 61 -1.91 -0.43 12.80
N CYS A 62 -0.67 -0.88 12.96
CA CYS A 62 0.04 -0.79 14.22
C CYS A 62 0.31 0.67 14.62
N ARG A 63 0.16 0.97 15.92
CA ARG A 63 0.35 2.30 16.52
C ARG A 63 1.31 2.28 17.71
N CYS A 64 2.14 1.26 17.88
CA CYS A 64 3.15 1.25 18.94
C CYS A 64 4.22 2.34 18.71
N VAL A 65 5.02 2.62 19.75
CA VAL A 65 6.04 3.67 19.72
C VAL A 65 7.02 3.50 18.55
N VAL A 66 7.54 2.29 18.32
CA VAL A 66 8.50 2.05 17.23
C VAL A 66 7.90 2.30 15.84
N CYS A 67 6.62 1.95 15.63
CA CYS A 67 5.93 2.22 14.37
C CYS A 67 5.64 3.71 14.18
N LYS A 68 5.26 4.43 15.25
CA LYS A 68 5.08 5.89 15.19
C LYS A 68 6.40 6.60 14.87
N SER A 69 7.49 6.21 15.53
CA SER A 69 8.82 6.76 15.28
C SER A 69 9.29 6.51 13.86
N ALA A 70 9.12 5.29 13.33
CA ALA A 70 9.46 4.97 11.96
C ALA A 70 8.68 5.81 10.94
N GLN A 71 7.38 6.02 11.16
CA GLN A 71 6.57 6.88 10.31
C GLN A 71 6.99 8.35 10.42
N SER A 72 7.28 8.85 11.63
CA SER A 72 7.79 10.21 11.84
C SER A 72 9.11 10.44 11.10
N ALA A 73 10.07 9.54 11.26
CA ALA A 73 11.37 9.59 10.58
C ALA A 73 11.22 9.59 9.05
N ARG A 74 10.30 8.78 8.51
CA ARG A 74 9.98 8.81 7.07
C ARG A 74 9.42 10.16 6.62
N GLN A 75 8.48 10.73 7.37
CA GLN A 75 7.90 12.04 7.01
C GLN A 75 8.94 13.15 7.09
N TYR A 76 9.82 13.11 8.09
CA TYR A 76 10.93 14.04 8.21
C TYR A 76 11.85 13.98 6.99
N ARG A 77 12.28 12.77 6.59
CA ARG A 77 13.09 12.56 5.37
C ARG A 77 12.37 13.09 4.13
N ALA A 78 11.10 12.72 3.93
CA ALA A 78 10.33 13.17 2.77
C ALA A 78 10.24 14.70 2.69
N ARG A 79 10.03 15.39 3.81
CA ARG A 79 9.98 16.87 3.85
C ARG A 79 11.33 17.50 3.57
N ARG A 80 12.41 16.92 4.06
CA ARG A 80 13.78 17.40 3.81
C ARG A 80 14.17 17.22 2.35
N ASP A 81 13.80 16.09 1.76
CA ASP A 81 14.22 15.71 0.41
C ASP A 81 13.28 16.29 -0.67
N THR A 82 12.12 16.85 -0.30
CA THR A 82 11.25 17.60 -1.21
C THR A 82 11.73 19.05 -1.25
N PRO A 83 12.38 19.51 -2.34
CA PRO A 83 12.72 20.93 -2.47
C PRO A 83 11.43 21.76 -2.44
N ALA A 84 11.48 22.93 -1.80
CA ALA A 84 10.39 23.88 -1.84
C ALA A 84 10.12 24.23 -3.31
N THR A 85 8.90 23.98 -3.77
CA THR A 85 8.44 24.45 -5.08
C THR A 85 8.09 25.93 -4.94
N ASP A 86 8.90 26.79 -5.57
CA ASP A 86 8.60 28.20 -5.82
C ASP A 86 7.40 28.36 -6.79
#